data_AF-A0A8S2XQ39-F1
#
_entry.id   AF-A0A8S2XQ39-F1
#
_cell.length_a   1.000
_cell.length_b   1.000
_cell.length_c   1.000
_cell.angle_alpha   90.00
_cell.angle_beta   90.00
_cell.angle_gamma   90.00
#
_symmetry.space_group_name_H-M   'P 1'
#
loop_
_entity.id
_entity.type
_entity.pdbx_description
1 polymer ?
#
loop_
_entity_poly.entity_id
_entity_poly.type
_entity_poly.pdbx_seq_one_letter_code
_entity_poly.pdbx_strand_id
1 'polypeptide(L)'
;MYPAVLMFYPTLAKEILSYRIALKDSAIYNAKLFGYEGWRFPWESARTGVDVTPDCCPEVRLYQMHITGDISFAARQYISATYDLDWLRSQEDLGGTLVHETARFWASRAVYNEQRQQYEIL
;
A
#
# COMPACT_ATOMS: atom_id res chain seq x y z
N MET A 1 -7.65 -10.88 7.81
CA MET A 1 -8.79 -11.26 6.93
C MET A 1 -8.33 -11.81 5.58
N TYR A 2 -7.45 -11.11 4.88
CA TYR A 2 -7.16 -11.36 3.46
C TYR A 2 -6.84 -12.82 3.06
N PRO A 3 -5.99 -13.59 3.76
CA PRO A 3 -5.63 -14.95 3.32
C PRO A 3 -6.82 -15.91 3.21
N ALA A 4 -7.77 -15.84 4.15
CA ALA A 4 -8.96 -16.69 4.10
C ALA A 4 -9.88 -16.30 2.94
N VAL A 5 -10.07 -15.00 2.70
CA VAL A 5 -10.87 -14.51 1.56
C VAL A 5 -10.22 -14.91 0.24
N LEU A 6 -8.90 -14.78 0.12
CA LEU A 6 -8.17 -15.19 -1.08
C LEU A 6 -8.32 -16.68 -1.38
N MET A 7 -8.23 -17.53 -0.35
CA MET A 7 -8.31 -18.98 -0.50
C MET A 7 -9.69 -19.45 -0.98
N PHE A 8 -10.77 -18.88 -0.45
CA PHE A 8 -12.13 -19.34 -0.73
C PHE A 8 -12.86 -18.50 -1.79
N TYR A 9 -12.48 -17.23 -1.95
CA TYR A 9 -13.18 -16.23 -2.77
C TYR A 9 -12.18 -15.29 -3.47
N PRO A 10 -11.36 -15.78 -4.41
CA PRO A 10 -10.31 -14.99 -5.06
C PRO A 10 -10.84 -13.75 -5.80
N THR A 11 -12.05 -13.79 -6.36
CA THR A 11 -12.68 -12.61 -6.97
C THR A 11 -12.95 -11.51 -5.93
N LEU A 12 -13.40 -11.86 -4.72
CA LEU A 12 -13.58 -10.87 -3.64
C LEU A 12 -12.24 -10.36 -3.11
N ALA A 13 -11.20 -11.19 -3.10
CA ALA A 13 -9.86 -10.75 -2.76
C ALA A 13 -9.32 -9.72 -3.76
N LYS A 14 -9.59 -9.92 -5.07
CA LYS A 14 -9.33 -8.92 -6.12
C LYS A 14 -10.04 -7.62 -5.81
N GLU A 15 -11.34 -7.64 -5.50
CA GLU A 15 -12.12 -6.44 -5.15
C GLU A 15 -11.56 -5.68 -3.93
N ILE A 16 -11.06 -6.40 -2.92
CA ILE A 16 -10.40 -5.77 -1.76
C ILE A 16 -9.13 -5.00 -2.18
N LEU A 17 -8.35 -5.52 -3.13
CA LEU A 17 -7.21 -4.81 -3.70
C LEU A 17 -7.65 -3.66 -4.61
N SER A 18 -8.69 -3.87 -5.43
CA SER A 18 -9.28 -2.84 -6.29
C SER A 18 -9.76 -1.64 -5.49
N TYR A 19 -10.34 -1.85 -4.29
CA TYR A 19 -10.68 -0.77 -3.36
C TYR A 19 -9.46 0.10 -3.01
N ARG A 20 -8.30 -0.51 -2.74
CA ARG A 20 -7.06 0.25 -2.43
C ARG A 20 -6.61 1.05 -3.64
N ILE A 21 -6.67 0.46 -4.83
CA ILE A 21 -6.30 1.11 -6.09
C ILE A 21 -7.24 2.27 -6.43
N ALA A 22 -8.54 2.09 -6.24
CA ALA A 22 -9.55 3.12 -6.46
C ALA A 22 -9.32 4.37 -5.58
N LEU A 23 -8.66 4.20 -4.43
CA LEU A 23 -8.37 5.26 -3.48
C LEU A 23 -6.90 5.75 -3.52
N LYS A 24 -6.18 5.44 -4.61
CA LYS A 24 -4.78 5.81 -4.80
C LYS A 24 -4.52 7.32 -4.65
N ASP A 25 -5.45 8.17 -5.06
CA ASP A 25 -5.25 9.63 -5.03
C ASP A 25 -5.08 10.15 -3.59
N SER A 26 -5.77 9.53 -2.64
CA SER A 26 -5.56 9.81 -1.22
C SER A 26 -4.18 9.33 -0.76
N ALA A 27 -3.73 8.17 -1.21
CA ALA A 27 -2.39 7.66 -0.88
C ALA A 27 -1.27 8.52 -1.47
N ILE A 28 -1.47 9.06 -2.68
CA ILE A 28 -0.57 10.03 -3.32
C ILE A 28 -0.53 11.34 -2.52
N TYR A 29 -1.70 11.87 -2.16
CA TYR A 29 -1.81 13.08 -1.34
C TYR A 29 -1.10 12.90 0.00
N ASN A 30 -1.33 11.75 0.65
CA ASN A 30 -0.72 11.43 1.93
C ASN A 30 0.80 11.26 1.82
N ALA A 31 1.34 10.68 0.75
CA ALA A 31 2.79 10.64 0.54
C ALA A 31 3.37 12.06 0.44
N LYS A 32 2.76 12.90 -0.41
CA LYS A 32 3.18 14.30 -0.62
C LYS A 32 3.10 15.14 0.66
N LEU A 33 2.09 14.94 1.48
CA LEU A 33 1.91 15.66 2.75
C LEU A 33 3.13 15.51 3.68
N PHE A 34 3.79 14.36 3.63
CA PHE A 34 4.99 14.05 4.41
C PHE A 34 6.30 14.15 3.62
N GLY A 35 6.26 14.74 2.41
CA GLY A 35 7.45 14.92 1.57
C GLY A 35 7.98 13.65 0.92
N TYR A 36 7.16 12.61 0.80
CA TYR A 36 7.51 11.33 0.17
C TYR A 36 6.94 11.21 -1.25
N GLU A 37 7.47 10.25 -2.00
CA GLU A 37 6.94 9.86 -3.32
C GLU A 37 6.02 8.64 -3.21
N GLY A 38 5.46 8.20 -4.33
CA GLY A 38 4.69 6.96 -4.40
C GLY A 38 3.33 7.04 -3.72
N TRP A 39 2.82 5.88 -3.30
CA TRP A 39 1.53 5.75 -2.63
C TRP A 39 1.75 5.37 -1.17
N ARG A 40 1.44 6.30 -0.26
CA ARG A 40 1.43 6.07 1.19
C ARG A 40 0.00 5.90 1.67
N PHE A 41 -0.45 4.65 1.81
CA PHE A 41 -1.80 4.39 2.29
C PHE A 41 -2.00 4.88 3.72
N PRO A 42 -3.20 5.40 4.06
CA PRO A 42 -3.52 5.79 5.42
C PRO A 42 -3.57 4.57 6.34
N TRP A 43 -3.42 4.81 7.64
CA TRP A 43 -3.59 3.76 8.64
C TRP A 43 -5.05 3.27 8.69
N GLU A 44 -5.96 4.21 8.94
CA GLU A 44 -7.40 3.98 8.85
C GLU A 44 -7.96 4.61 7.58
N SER A 45 -8.58 3.78 6.75
CA SER A 45 -9.19 4.17 5.48
C SER A 45 -10.68 3.89 5.52
N ALA A 46 -11.48 4.85 5.09
CA ALA A 46 -12.92 4.69 4.90
C ALA A 46 -13.31 5.10 3.46
N ARG A 47 -14.55 5.53 3.26
CA ARG A 47 -15.16 5.81 1.95
C ARG A 47 -14.29 6.61 0.98
N THR A 48 -13.60 7.64 1.43
CA THR A 48 -12.82 8.56 0.58
C THR A 48 -11.35 8.17 0.45
N GLY A 49 -10.89 7.19 1.22
CA GLY A 49 -9.48 6.86 1.34
C GLY A 49 -8.65 7.87 2.12
N VAL A 50 -9.20 9.02 2.53
CA VAL A 50 -8.52 9.96 3.43
C VAL A 50 -8.32 9.28 4.78
N ASP A 51 -7.20 9.58 5.44
CA ASP A 51 -6.90 9.05 6.76
C ASP A 51 -7.95 9.52 7.76
N VAL A 52 -8.63 8.56 8.40
CA VAL A 52 -9.66 8.80 9.41
C VAL A 52 -9.22 8.38 10.82
N THR A 53 -7.93 8.10 11.01
CA THR A 53 -7.37 7.70 12.31
C THR A 53 -7.70 8.80 13.33
N PRO A 54 -8.28 8.50 14.50
CA PRO A 54 -8.68 9.53 15.46
C PRO A 54 -7.55 10.47 15.89
N ASP A 55 -7.87 11.76 16.10
CA ASP A 55 -6.90 12.77 16.54
C ASP A 55 -6.31 12.52 17.94
N CYS A 56 -6.92 11.62 18.73
CA CYS A 56 -6.39 11.25 20.04
C CYS A 56 -5.16 10.33 19.97
N CYS A 57 -4.84 9.78 18.79
CA CYS A 57 -3.71 8.86 18.59
C CYS A 57 -2.92 9.23 17.32
N PRO A 58 -2.38 10.47 17.21
CA PRO A 58 -1.76 10.95 15.98
C PRO A 58 -0.51 10.15 15.59
N GLU A 59 0.19 9.55 16.55
CA GLU A 59 1.40 8.73 16.33
C GLU A 59 1.12 7.55 15.40
N VAL A 60 -0.12 7.04 15.41
CA VAL A 60 -0.54 5.92 14.59
C VAL A 60 -0.51 6.31 13.11
N ARG A 61 -1.16 7.42 12.72
CA ARG A 61 -1.14 7.88 11.32
C ARG A 61 0.25 8.38 10.89
N LEU A 62 1.09 8.82 11.84
CA LEU A 62 2.43 9.32 11.56
C LEU A 62 3.43 8.19 11.30
N TYR A 63 3.46 7.19 12.16
CA TYR A 63 4.55 6.21 12.22
C TYR A 63 4.18 4.80 11.73
N GLN A 64 2.90 4.40 11.80
CA GLN A 64 2.47 3.05 11.39
C GLN A 64 2.28 2.93 9.87
N MET A 65 3.33 3.22 9.11
CA MET A 65 3.31 3.18 7.63
C MET A 65 3.44 1.77 7.05
N HIS A 66 3.61 0.74 7.89
CA HIS A 66 3.74 -0.65 7.45
C HIS A 66 2.54 -1.14 6.64
N ILE A 67 1.34 -0.57 6.86
CA ILE A 67 0.12 -0.87 6.09
C ILE A 67 0.34 -0.76 4.58
N THR A 68 1.20 0.17 4.15
CA THR A 68 1.56 0.34 2.74
C THR A 68 2.31 -0.90 2.22
N GLY A 69 3.29 -1.39 2.99
CA GLY A 69 3.96 -2.67 2.70
C GLY A 69 3.02 -3.88 2.76
N ASP A 70 2.09 -3.89 3.73
CA ASP A 70 1.13 -4.99 3.89
C ASP A 70 0.19 -5.12 2.69
N ILE A 71 -0.25 -4.00 2.11
CA ILE A 71 -1.08 -3.99 0.89
C ILE A 71 -0.30 -4.58 -0.30
N SER A 72 0.99 -4.21 -0.45
CA SER A 72 1.86 -4.82 -1.47
C SER A 72 2.05 -6.33 -1.22
N PHE A 73 2.18 -6.74 0.04
CA PHE A 73 2.25 -8.16 0.40
C PHE A 73 0.96 -8.91 0.09
N ALA A 74 -0.21 -8.30 0.28
CA ALA A 74 -1.50 -8.85 -0.13
C ALA A 74 -1.60 -9.02 -1.66
N ALA A 75 -1.11 -8.03 -2.43
CA ALA A 75 -1.00 -8.15 -3.89
C ALA A 75 -0.08 -9.30 -4.32
N ARG A 76 1.07 -9.49 -3.65
CA ARG A 76 1.95 -10.64 -3.90
C ARG A 76 1.25 -11.97 -3.63
N GLN A 77 0.52 -12.08 -2.51
CA GLN A 77 -0.25 -13.29 -2.18
C GLN A 77 -1.30 -13.57 -3.24
N TYR A 78 -2.02 -12.55 -3.72
CA TYR A 78 -3.01 -12.67 -4.79
C TYR A 78 -2.42 -13.32 -6.05
N ILE A 79 -1.31 -12.76 -6.55
CA ILE A 79 -0.64 -13.28 -7.75
C ILE A 79 -0.10 -14.69 -7.53
N SER A 80 0.43 -14.96 -6.34
CA SER A 80 0.99 -16.28 -6.04
C SER A 80 -0.08 -17.37 -5.98
N ALA A 81 -1.29 -17.03 -5.52
CA ALA A 81 -2.41 -17.98 -5.40
C ALA A 81 -3.22 -18.15 -6.69
N THR A 82 -3.37 -17.09 -7.49
CA THR A 82 -4.28 -17.07 -8.65
C THR A 82 -3.56 -17.12 -9.99
N TYR A 83 -2.29 -16.70 -10.03
CA TYR A 83 -1.54 -16.47 -11.26
C TYR A 83 -2.24 -15.50 -12.24
N ASP A 84 -3.06 -14.57 -11.75
CA ASP A 84 -3.74 -13.54 -12.55
C ASP A 84 -2.74 -12.49 -13.05
N LEU A 85 -1.99 -12.85 -14.10
CA LEU A 85 -1.02 -11.98 -14.75
C LEU A 85 -1.67 -10.84 -15.53
N ASP A 86 -2.94 -10.99 -15.91
CA ASP A 86 -3.70 -9.95 -16.61
C ASP A 86 -3.97 -8.80 -15.64
N TRP A 87 -4.44 -9.07 -14.42
CA TRP A 87 -4.56 -8.05 -13.37
C TRP A 87 -3.23 -7.37 -13.06
N LEU A 88 -2.13 -8.13 -13.04
CA LEU A 88 -0.80 -7.58 -12.75
C LEU A 88 -0.32 -6.60 -13.83
N ARG A 89 -0.56 -6.91 -15.11
CA ARG A 89 -0.03 -6.17 -16.26
C ARG A 89 -1.00 -5.12 -16.80
N SER A 90 -2.29 -5.25 -16.48
CA SER A 90 -3.35 -4.38 -16.95
C SER A 90 -3.12 -2.94 -16.51
N GLN A 91 -3.31 -2.02 -17.46
CA GLN A 91 -3.31 -0.58 -17.21
C GLN A 91 -4.65 -0.09 -16.63
N GLU A 92 -5.69 -0.92 -16.67
CA GLU A 92 -7.01 -0.61 -16.12
C GLU A 92 -7.11 -1.02 -14.65
N ASP A 93 -6.69 -2.26 -14.36
CA ASP A 93 -6.72 -2.83 -13.01
C ASP A 93 -5.60 -2.27 -12.11
N LEU A 94 -4.49 -1.82 -12.70
CA LEU A 94 -3.36 -1.18 -12.00
C LEU A 94 -2.69 -2.04 -10.91
N GLY A 95 -2.79 -3.38 -10.98
CA GLY A 95 -2.21 -4.28 -9.99
C GLY A 95 -0.68 -4.16 -9.88
N GLY A 96 0.02 -4.09 -11.01
CA GLY A 96 1.46 -3.84 -11.05
C GLY A 96 1.83 -2.43 -10.57
N THR A 97 1.02 -1.44 -10.91
CA THR A 97 1.20 -0.04 -10.48
C THR A 97 1.09 0.09 -8.96
N LEU A 98 0.15 -0.61 -8.32
CA LEU A 98 0.02 -0.65 -6.85
C LEU A 98 1.34 -1.06 -6.18
N VAL A 99 1.97 -2.14 -6.67
CA VAL A 99 3.24 -2.65 -6.13
C VAL A 99 4.37 -1.67 -6.41
N HIS A 100 4.44 -1.13 -7.64
CA HIS A 100 5.48 -0.18 -8.04
C HIS A 100 5.44 1.12 -7.21
N GLU A 101 4.27 1.73 -7.08
CA GLU A 101 4.11 3.00 -6.36
C GLU A 101 4.27 2.84 -4.84
N THR A 102 3.92 1.67 -4.30
CA THR A 102 4.27 1.30 -2.93
C THR A 102 5.79 1.20 -2.73
N ALA A 103 6.50 0.59 -3.69
CA ALA A 103 7.96 0.50 -3.63
C ALA A 103 8.62 1.88 -3.74
N ARG A 104 8.08 2.78 -4.60
CA ARG A 104 8.55 4.18 -4.69
C ARG A 104 8.39 4.92 -3.37
N PHE A 105 7.28 4.72 -2.66
CA PHE A 105 7.10 5.27 -1.32
C PHE A 105 8.22 4.81 -0.38
N TRP A 106 8.45 3.51 -0.26
CA TRP A 106 9.49 2.98 0.63
C TRP A 106 10.90 3.44 0.23
N ALA A 107 11.19 3.52 -1.06
CA ALA A 107 12.46 4.03 -1.57
C ALA A 107 12.68 5.50 -1.18
N SER A 108 11.65 6.34 -1.25
CA SER A 108 11.72 7.75 -0.84
C SER A 108 11.77 7.94 0.69
N ARG A 109 11.29 6.95 1.44
CA ARG A 109 11.23 6.98 2.92
C ARG A 109 12.52 6.50 3.57
N ALA A 110 13.24 5.59 2.90
CA ALA A 110 14.47 5.02 3.40
C ALA A 110 15.57 6.09 3.45
N VAL A 111 16.30 6.12 4.56
CA VAL A 111 17.44 7.01 4.75
C VAL A 111 18.71 6.15 4.69
N TYR A 112 19.68 6.57 3.88
CA TYR A 112 20.96 5.89 3.85
C TYR A 112 21.84 6.34 5.02
N ASN A 113 22.28 5.39 5.83
CA ASN A 113 23.22 5.62 6.92
C ASN A 113 24.66 5.34 6.44
N GLU A 114 25.43 6.39 6.20
CA GLU A 114 26.80 6.28 5.69
C GLU A 114 27.74 5.56 6.67
N GLN A 115 27.54 5.68 7.98
CA GLN A 115 28.41 5.03 8.97
C GLN A 115 28.21 3.51 8.97
N ARG A 116 26.96 3.06 8.78
CA ARG A 116 26.59 1.64 8.79
C ARG A 116 26.54 1.02 7.40
N GLN A 117 26.65 1.84 6.34
CA GLN A 117 26.55 1.44 4.93
C GLN A 117 25.23 0.70 4.63
N GLN A 118 24.13 1.13 5.26
CA GLN A 118 22.82 0.46 5.20
C GLN A 118 21.69 1.49 5.07
N TYR A 119 20.57 1.08 4.48
CA TYR A 119 19.34 1.86 4.48
C TYR A 119 18.53 1.57 5.75
N GLU A 120 17.98 2.61 6.37
CA GLU A 120 17.22 2.55 7.61
C GLU A 120 15.85 3.24 7.44
N ILE A 121 14.86 2.78 8.21
CA ILE A 121 13.58 3.48 8.40
C ILE A 121 13.62 4.04 9.82
N LEU A 122 13.93 5.34 9.93
CA LEU A 122 14.07 6.06 11.21
C LEU A 122 12.73 6.50 11.82
#